data_AF-A0AAV7L1A3-F1
#
_entry.id   AF-A0AAV7L1A3-F1
#
_cell.length_a   1.000
_cell.length_b   1.000
_cell.length_c   1.000
_cell.angle_alpha   90.00
_cell.angle_beta   90.00
_cell.angle_gamma   90.00
#
_symmetry.space_group_name_H-M   'P 1'
#
loop_
_entity.id
_entity.type
_entity.pdbx_description
1 polymer ?
#
loop_
_entity_poly.entity_id
_entity_poly.type
_entity_poly.pdbx_seq_one_letter_code
_entity_poly.pdbx_strand_id
1 'polypeptide(L)'
;ELEKAAVQSSRPCPERCHQLRLRQQELRDLADGRARAHALATQRRHYGVGDKANKLIACLVMRDKGRNWVGTVRDVVGKACSSSGDIAEAFAQYYERLHESKVKFSGVECADLLKDVYLRTLTPEDRDALEEGLSKEETGVAL
;
A
#
# COMPACT_ATOMS: atom_id res chain seq x y z
N GLU A 1 13.29 10.85 47.65
CA GLU A 1 13.25 9.39 47.81
C GLU A 1 11.82 8.92 47.59
N LEU A 2 11.60 8.15 46.52
CA LEU A 2 10.57 7.11 46.32
C LEU A 2 10.58 6.74 44.83
N GLU A 3 11.78 6.34 44.37
CA GLU A 3 11.87 5.37 43.29
C GLU A 3 11.31 4.04 43.80
N LYS A 4 10.81 3.23 42.87
CA LYS A 4 10.39 1.83 43.01
C LYS A 4 8.91 1.62 43.35
N ALA A 5 8.05 1.89 42.38
CA ALA A 5 6.82 1.15 42.21
C ALA A 5 6.82 0.45 40.84
N ALA A 6 7.39 -0.75 40.84
CA ALA A 6 6.98 -1.90 40.04
C ALA A 6 6.63 -1.66 38.56
N VAL A 7 7.65 -1.62 37.71
CA VAL A 7 7.51 -2.16 36.35
C VAL A 7 7.36 -3.67 36.48
N GLN A 8 6.13 -4.12 36.73
CA GLN A 8 5.76 -5.53 36.54
C GLN A 8 5.90 -5.83 35.05
N SER A 9 7.09 -6.31 34.69
CA SER A 9 7.37 -7.07 33.48
C SER A 9 6.39 -8.26 33.43
N SER A 10 5.20 -8.04 32.85
CA SER A 10 4.26 -9.10 32.50
C SER A 10 4.82 -9.83 31.28
N ARG A 11 5.74 -10.76 31.54
CA ARG A 11 6.12 -11.75 30.53
C ARG A 11 4.82 -12.43 30.09
N PRO A 12 4.48 -12.46 28.80
CA PRO A 12 3.23 -13.02 28.37
C PRO A 12 3.23 -14.52 28.72
N CYS A 13 2.29 -14.94 29.56
CA CYS A 13 2.16 -16.34 29.97
C CYS A 13 2.17 -17.26 28.74
N PRO A 14 3.00 -18.33 28.72
CA PRO A 14 3.14 -19.21 27.57
C PRO A 14 1.81 -19.85 27.15
N GLU A 15 0.91 -20.12 28.10
CA GLU A 15 -0.44 -20.63 27.85
C GLU A 15 -1.30 -19.65 27.04
N ARG A 16 -1.22 -18.35 27.34
CA ARG A 16 -1.99 -17.32 26.64
C ARG A 16 -1.48 -17.12 25.22
N CYS A 17 -0.17 -17.17 25.02
CA CYS A 17 0.45 -17.18 23.70
C CYS A 17 0.06 -18.42 22.89
N HIS A 18 0.00 -19.59 23.53
CA HIS A 18 -0.40 -20.83 22.90
C HIS A 18 -1.88 -20.80 22.47
N GLN A 19 -2.78 -20.35 23.35
CA GLN A 19 -4.19 -20.17 23.03
C GLN A 19 -4.43 -19.19 21.88
N LEU A 20 -3.69 -18.07 21.84
CA LEU A 20 -3.79 -17.11 20.73
C LEU A 20 -3.33 -17.72 19.40
N ARG A 21 -2.27 -18.53 19.39
CA ARG A 21 -1.81 -19.23 18.18
C ARG A 21 -2.85 -20.24 17.68
N LEU A 22 -3.46 -21.01 18.57
CA LEU A 22 -4.54 -21.94 18.22
C LEU A 22 -5.74 -21.21 17.59
N ARG A 23 -6.18 -20.10 18.20
CA ARG A 23 -7.27 -19.28 17.63
C ARG A 23 -6.91 -18.66 16.28
N GLN A 24 -5.67 -18.21 16.11
CA GLN A 24 -5.19 -17.72 14.81
C GLN A 24 -5.19 -18.81 13.75
N GLN A 25 -4.84 -20.04 14.13
CA GLN A 25 -4.87 -21.19 13.23
C GLN A 25 -6.30 -21.57 12.86
N GLU A 26 -7.22 -21.67 13.81
CA GLU A 26 -8.65 -21.91 13.56
C GLU A 26 -9.25 -20.89 12.59
N LEU A 27 -8.92 -19.60 12.76
CA LEU A 27 -9.40 -18.54 11.85
C LEU A 27 -8.82 -18.68 10.45
N ARG A 28 -7.54 -19.07 10.32
CA ARG A 28 -6.92 -19.35 9.02
C ARG A 28 -7.57 -20.55 8.35
N ASP A 29 -7.79 -21.64 9.08
CA ASP A 29 -8.43 -22.85 8.54
C ASP A 29 -9.87 -22.58 8.07
N LEU A 30 -10.63 -21.75 8.80
CA LEU A 30 -11.96 -21.31 8.38
C LEU A 30 -11.92 -20.38 7.16
N ALA A 31 -10.96 -19.46 7.10
CA ALA A 31 -10.76 -18.57 5.95
C ALA A 31 -10.37 -19.38 4.70
N ASP A 32 -9.45 -20.33 4.84
CA ASP A 32 -9.00 -21.23 3.78
C ASP A 32 -10.13 -22.15 3.32
N GLY A 33 -10.93 -22.70 4.25
CA GLY A 33 -12.11 -23.50 3.93
C GLY A 33 -13.14 -22.72 3.12
N ARG A 34 -13.44 -21.48 3.50
CA ARG A 34 -14.33 -20.59 2.73
C ARG A 34 -13.75 -20.22 1.38
N ALA A 35 -12.46 -19.91 1.32
CA ALA A 35 -11.77 -19.59 0.07
C ALA A 35 -11.80 -20.76 -0.91
N ARG A 36 -11.55 -21.99 -0.43
CA ARG A 36 -11.62 -23.22 -1.22
C ARG A 36 -13.04 -23.52 -1.70
N ALA A 37 -14.04 -23.39 -0.83
CA ALA A 37 -15.45 -23.59 -1.21
C ALA A 37 -15.89 -22.58 -2.28
N HIS A 38 -15.49 -21.31 -2.15
CA HIS A 38 -15.76 -20.27 -3.14
C HIS A 38 -15.03 -20.54 -4.47
N ALA A 39 -13.76 -20.96 -4.42
CA ALA A 39 -12.99 -21.32 -5.61
C ALA A 39 -13.64 -22.50 -6.35
N LEU A 40 -14.05 -23.55 -5.63
CA LEU A 40 -14.73 -24.71 -6.21
C LEU A 40 -16.12 -24.37 -6.77
N ALA A 41 -16.88 -23.50 -6.11
CA ALA A 41 -18.18 -23.03 -6.62
C ALA A 41 -18.01 -22.22 -7.91
N THR A 42 -17.01 -21.34 -7.93
CA THR A 42 -16.64 -20.54 -9.11
C THR A 42 -16.19 -21.45 -10.24
N GLN A 43 -15.34 -22.44 -9.96
CA GLN A 43 -14.91 -23.45 -10.91
C GLN A 43 -16.12 -24.22 -11.45
N ARG A 44 -17.01 -24.77 -10.62
CA ARG A 44 -18.21 -25.49 -11.10
C ARG A 44 -19.11 -24.63 -12.00
N ARG A 45 -19.34 -23.36 -11.62
CA ARG A 45 -20.17 -22.41 -12.39
C ARG A 45 -19.58 -22.13 -13.77
N HIS A 46 -18.27 -21.94 -13.85
CA HIS A 46 -17.63 -21.69 -15.13
C HIS A 46 -17.37 -22.99 -15.90
N TYR A 47 -17.16 -24.13 -15.23
CA TYR A 47 -16.81 -25.44 -15.78
C TYR A 47 -17.98 -26.34 -16.22
N GLY A 48 -19.25 -25.92 -16.05
CA GLY A 48 -20.42 -26.64 -16.61
C GLY A 48 -20.67 -26.49 -18.14
N VAL A 49 -20.44 -25.32 -18.73
CA VAL A 49 -20.83 -25.00 -20.13
C VAL A 49 -19.68 -24.96 -21.18
N GLY A 50 -18.90 -26.02 -21.34
CA GLY A 50 -18.06 -26.24 -22.55
C GLY A 50 -16.74 -25.47 -22.80
N ASP A 51 -16.48 -24.25 -22.29
CA ASP A 51 -15.20 -23.57 -22.62
C ASP A 51 -14.76 -22.53 -21.56
N LYS A 52 -13.56 -22.67 -20.95
CA LYS A 52 -13.40 -22.31 -19.50
C LYS A 52 -12.13 -21.62 -19.00
N ALA A 53 -10.94 -21.91 -19.53
CA ALA A 53 -9.74 -21.29 -18.96
C ALA A 53 -9.74 -19.78 -19.22
N ASN A 54 -10.03 -19.39 -20.46
CA ASN A 54 -10.04 -17.99 -20.89
C ASN A 54 -11.16 -17.17 -20.22
N LYS A 55 -12.33 -17.76 -19.97
CA LYS A 55 -13.42 -17.07 -19.25
C LYS A 55 -13.10 -16.84 -17.77
N LEU A 56 -12.48 -17.83 -17.11
CA LEU A 56 -12.03 -17.65 -15.73
C LEU A 56 -10.93 -16.59 -15.64
N ILE A 57 -9.95 -16.63 -16.55
CA ILE A 57 -8.89 -15.63 -16.63
C ILE A 57 -9.47 -14.25 -16.92
N ALA A 58 -10.40 -14.11 -17.88
CA ALA A 58 -11.07 -12.85 -18.16
C ALA A 58 -11.84 -12.33 -16.95
N CYS A 59 -12.55 -13.18 -16.20
CA CYS A 59 -13.21 -12.78 -14.96
C CYS A 59 -12.21 -12.32 -13.88
N LEU A 60 -11.10 -13.03 -13.70
CA LEU A 60 -10.06 -12.65 -12.73
C LEU A 60 -9.40 -11.32 -13.11
N VAL A 61 -9.06 -11.13 -14.39
CA VAL A 61 -8.50 -9.88 -14.92
C VAL A 61 -9.49 -8.72 -14.78
N MET A 62 -10.77 -8.93 -15.07
CA MET A 62 -11.80 -7.90 -14.90
C MET A 62 -12.02 -7.55 -13.42
N ARG A 63 -11.91 -8.53 -12.52
CA ARG A 63 -12.00 -8.30 -11.07
C ARG A 63 -10.83 -7.47 -10.54
N ASP A 64 -9.62 -7.72 -11.03
CA ASP A 64 -8.43 -6.94 -10.66
C ASP A 64 -8.46 -5.54 -11.27
N LYS A 65 -8.91 -5.40 -12.52
CA LYS A 65 -9.09 -4.08 -13.17
C LYS A 65 -10.14 -3.24 -12.45
N GLY A 66 -11.23 -3.85 -11.95
CA GLY A 66 -12.24 -3.16 -11.16
C GLY A 66 -11.75 -2.67 -9.79
N ARG A 67 -10.62 -3.20 -9.30
CA ARG A 67 -10.06 -2.83 -7.98
C ARG A 67 -9.44 -1.42 -7.97
N ASN A 68 -9.05 -0.92 -9.14
CA ASN A 68 -8.51 0.44 -9.32
C ASN A 68 -9.55 1.41 -9.92
N TRP A 69 -10.82 1.02 -9.98
CA TRP A 69 -11.88 1.89 -10.48
C TRP A 69 -12.30 2.90 -9.41
N VAL A 70 -12.04 4.18 -9.67
CA VAL A 70 -12.54 5.27 -8.85
C VAL A 70 -13.96 5.61 -9.33
N GLY A 71 -14.96 5.15 -8.59
CA GLY A 71 -16.37 5.35 -8.98
C GLY A 71 -16.90 6.76 -8.71
N THR A 72 -16.33 7.48 -7.75
CA THR A 72 -16.70 8.85 -7.40
C THR A 72 -15.53 9.59 -6.75
N VAL A 73 -15.36 10.85 -7.11
CA VAL A 73 -14.42 11.81 -6.49
C VAL A 73 -15.20 13.04 -6.07
N ARG A 74 -14.74 13.75 -5.03
CA ARG A 74 -15.31 15.06 -4.70
C ARG A 74 -14.45 16.16 -5.30
N ASP A 75 -15.10 17.05 -6.03
CA ASP A 75 -14.50 18.28 -6.50
C ASP A 75 -14.24 19.25 -5.33
N VAL A 76 -13.53 20.34 -5.58
CA VAL A 76 -13.05 21.27 -4.55
C VAL A 76 -14.15 22.10 -3.90
N VAL A 77 -15.35 22.12 -4.49
CA VAL A 77 -16.58 22.66 -3.89
C VAL A 77 -17.34 21.60 -3.06
N GLY A 78 -16.82 20.37 -3.00
CA GLY A 78 -17.42 19.24 -2.29
C GLY A 78 -18.49 18.48 -3.09
N LYS A 79 -18.70 18.83 -4.37
CA LYS A 79 -19.64 18.15 -5.26
C LYS A 79 -19.10 16.77 -5.67
N ALA A 80 -19.97 15.76 -5.65
CA ALA A 80 -19.60 14.42 -6.11
C ALA A 80 -19.58 14.35 -7.64
N CYS A 81 -18.45 13.91 -8.19
CA CYS A 81 -18.19 13.68 -9.60
C CYS A 81 -18.09 12.17 -9.85
N SER A 82 -18.88 11.65 -10.78
CA SER A 82 -18.93 10.22 -11.12
C SER A 82 -18.61 9.92 -12.58
N SER A 83 -18.58 10.93 -13.45
CA SER A 83 -18.16 10.76 -14.84
C SER A 83 -16.64 10.81 -14.94
N SER A 84 -16.06 10.08 -15.90
CA SER A 84 -14.61 10.05 -16.10
C SER A 84 -14.02 11.43 -16.42
N GLY A 85 -14.77 12.26 -17.16
CA GLY A 85 -14.38 13.64 -17.47
C GLY A 85 -14.32 14.51 -16.23
N ASP A 86 -15.40 14.51 -15.43
CA ASP A 86 -15.49 15.34 -14.22
C ASP A 86 -14.47 14.89 -13.15
N ILE A 87 -14.19 13.58 -13.07
CA ILE A 87 -13.17 13.04 -12.17
C ILE A 87 -11.77 13.52 -12.60
N ALA A 88 -11.46 13.46 -13.89
CA ALA A 88 -10.17 13.94 -14.40
C ALA A 88 -9.98 15.44 -14.16
N GLU A 89 -11.04 16.23 -14.36
CA GLU A 89 -11.03 17.67 -14.08
C GLU A 89 -10.83 17.97 -12.58
N ALA A 90 -11.54 17.25 -11.69
CA ALA A 90 -11.36 17.38 -10.25
C ALA A 90 -9.91 17.06 -9.81
N PHE A 91 -9.27 16.07 -10.42
CA PHE A 91 -7.85 15.79 -10.19
C PHE A 91 -6.94 16.91 -10.71
N ALA A 92 -7.20 17.44 -11.91
CA ALA A 92 -6.42 18.55 -12.46
C ALA A 92 -6.45 19.77 -11.54
N GLN A 93 -7.64 20.17 -11.08
CA GLN A 93 -7.82 21.28 -10.15
C GLN A 93 -7.13 21.04 -8.80
N TYR A 94 -7.13 19.79 -8.31
CA TYR A 94 -6.40 19.43 -7.09
C TYR A 94 -4.89 19.64 -7.25
N TYR A 95 -4.30 19.17 -8.35
CA TYR A 95 -2.86 19.30 -8.61
C TYR A 95 -2.46 20.75 -8.85
N GLU A 96 -3.26 21.54 -9.58
CA GLU A 96 -3.03 22.97 -9.72
C GLU A 96 -2.94 23.65 -8.35
N ARG A 97 -3.90 23.40 -7.46
CA ARG A 97 -3.88 23.96 -6.10
C ARG A 97 -2.71 23.47 -5.26
N LEU A 98 -2.28 22.22 -5.43
CA LEU A 98 -1.12 21.67 -4.75
C LEU A 98 0.15 22.47 -5.13
N HIS A 99 0.32 22.77 -6.41
CA HIS A 99 1.46 23.52 -6.93
C HIS A 99 1.36 25.03 -6.71
N GLU A 100 0.15 25.58 -6.66
CA GLU A 100 -0.11 26.99 -6.34
C GLU A 100 -0.09 27.27 -4.84
N SER A 101 -0.11 26.24 -3.99
CA SER A 101 -0.01 26.40 -2.55
C SER A 101 1.33 27.06 -2.22
N LYS A 102 1.29 28.39 -2.06
CA LYS A 102 2.37 29.20 -1.49
C LYS A 102 2.43 28.90 0.01
N VAL A 103 2.67 27.64 0.37
CA VAL A 103 3.08 27.30 1.71
C VAL A 103 4.46 27.94 1.86
N LYS A 104 4.49 29.11 2.49
CA LYS A 104 5.73 29.70 2.98
C LYS A 104 6.20 28.82 4.12
N PHE A 105 6.82 27.69 3.80
CA PHE A 105 7.59 26.95 4.78
C PHE A 105 8.63 27.91 5.31
N SER A 106 8.54 28.28 6.58
CA SER A 106 9.63 29.03 7.18
C SER A 106 10.85 28.10 7.16
N GLY A 107 12.01 28.62 6.75
CA GLY A 107 13.24 27.82 6.76
C GLY A 107 13.54 27.21 8.15
N VAL A 108 12.98 27.81 9.20
CA VAL A 108 13.04 27.34 10.59
C VAL A 108 12.24 26.06 10.80
N GLU A 109 10.97 25.99 10.37
CA GLU A 109 10.14 24.79 10.50
C GLU A 109 10.70 23.61 9.69
N CYS A 110 11.27 23.91 8.52
CA CYS A 110 11.90 22.90 7.67
C CYS A 110 13.19 22.35 8.32
N ALA A 111 13.99 23.24 8.92
CA ALA A 111 15.20 22.85 9.66
C ALA A 111 14.87 22.02 10.91
N ASP A 112 13.79 22.34 11.63
CA ASP A 112 13.37 21.57 12.80
C ASP A 112 12.83 20.19 12.40
N LEU A 113 12.07 20.10 11.30
CA LEU A 113 11.63 18.80 10.77
C LEU A 113 12.81 17.94 10.29
N LEU A 114 13.82 18.55 9.67
CA LEU A 114 15.03 17.85 9.21
C LEU A 114 15.96 17.42 10.35
N LYS A 115 15.87 18.01 11.55
CA LYS A 115 16.62 17.53 12.72
C LYS A 115 16.09 16.21 13.25
N ASP A 116 14.77 16.00 13.17
CA ASP A 116 14.11 14.78 13.66
C ASP A 116 14.18 13.63 12.63
N VAL A 117 14.42 13.95 11.36
CA VAL A 117 14.67 12.95 10.33
C VAL A 117 16.16 12.60 10.36
N TYR A 118 16.47 11.39 10.84
CA TYR A 118 17.81 10.80 10.74
C TYR A 118 18.13 10.47 9.27
N LEU A 119 18.39 11.50 8.47
CA LEU A 119 18.92 11.34 7.13
C LEU A 119 20.35 10.81 7.29
N ARG A 120 20.58 9.57 6.82
CA ARG A 120 21.94 9.06 6.69
C ARG A 120 22.67 10.00 5.74
N THR A 121 23.57 10.81 6.28
CA THR A 121 24.53 11.55 5.47
C THR A 121 25.33 10.53 4.68
N LEU A 122 25.44 10.72 3.36
CA LEU A 122 26.24 9.83 2.53
C LEU A 122 27.65 9.75 3.10
N THR A 123 28.17 8.52 3.20
CA THR A 123 29.58 8.35 3.48
C THR A 123 30.39 8.85 2.29
N PRO A 124 31.66 9.23 2.48
CA PRO A 124 32.53 9.58 1.36
C PRO A 124 32.58 8.46 0.31
N GLU A 125 32.53 7.20 0.73
CA GLU A 125 32.49 6.03 -0.14
C GLU A 125 31.22 5.99 -1.01
N ASP A 126 30.04 6.23 -0.42
CA ASP A 126 28.77 6.29 -1.18
C ASP A 126 28.74 7.44 -2.19
N ARG A 127 29.41 8.55 -1.84
CA ARG A 127 29.49 9.72 -2.72
C ARG A 127 30.41 9.45 -3.90
N ASP A 128 31.57 8.84 -3.65
CA ASP A 128 32.51 8.46 -4.71
C ASP A 128 31.86 7.43 -5.67
N ALA A 129 31.08 6.49 -5.14
CA ALA A 129 30.32 5.53 -5.95
C ALA A 129 29.21 6.16 -6.81
N LEU A 130 28.60 7.27 -6.36
CA LEU A 130 27.61 8.02 -7.14
C LEU A 130 28.24 8.98 -8.16
N GLU A 131 29.47 9.45 -7.90
CA GLU A 131 30.25 10.26 -8.84
C GLU A 131 30.93 9.38 -9.91
N GLU A 132 31.05 8.07 -9.69
CA GLU A 132 31.49 7.12 -10.70
C GLU A 132 30.46 7.03 -11.83
N GLY A 133 30.91 7.30 -13.06
CA GLY A 133 30.04 7.29 -14.24
C GLY A 133 29.46 5.90 -14.47
N LEU A 134 28.15 5.83 -14.76
CA LEU A 134 27.45 4.59 -15.07
C LEU A 134 28.22 3.75 -16.08
N SER A 135 28.44 2.48 -15.76
CA SER A 135 29.13 1.57 -16.65
C SER A 135 28.30 1.30 -17.91
N LYS A 136 28.99 0.86 -18.98
CA LYS A 136 28.32 0.44 -20.23
C LYS A 136 27.40 -0.77 -20.03
N GLU A 137 27.61 -1.54 -18.96
CA GLU A 137 26.81 -2.70 -18.59
C GLU A 137 25.48 -2.28 -17.94
N GLU A 138 25.50 -1.22 -17.12
CA GLU A 138 24.30 -0.65 -16.47
C GLU A 138 23.40 0.13 -17.44
N THR A 139 23.99 0.73 -18.48
CA THR A 139 23.25 1.44 -19.53
C THR A 139 22.71 0.53 -20.64
N GLY A 140 23.05 -0.77 -20.62
CA GLY A 140 22.72 -1.74 -21.67
C GLY A 140 21.26 -2.19 -21.78
N VAL A 141 20.34 -1.61 -21.00
CA VAL A 141 18.89 -1.91 -21.08
C VAL A 141 18.12 -0.87 -21.93
N ALA A 142 18.79 0.16 -22.44
CA ALA A 142 18.15 1.22 -23.23
C ALA A 142 18.69 1.30 -24.67
N LEU A 143 18.71 0.18 -25.40
CA LEU A 143 18.67 0.14 -26.87
C LEU A 143 17.87 -1.07 -27.36
#